data_AF-A0A2V5Q4A7-F1
#
_entry.id   AF-A0A2V5Q4A7-F1
#
_cell.length_a   1.000
_cell.length_b   1.000
_cell.length_c   1.000
_cell.angle_alpha   90.00
_cell.angle_beta   90.00
_cell.angle_gamma   90.00
#
_symmetry.space_group_name_H-M   'P 1'
#
loop_
_entity.id
_entity.type
_entity.pdbx_description
1 polymer ?
#
loop_
_entity_poly.entity_id
_entity_poly.type
_entity_poly.pdbx_seq_one_letter_code
_entity_poly.pdbx_strand_id
1 'polypeptide(L)'
;MYHHPQIGPKFLERFYGDMELTYFSDFRQGTDWLAGGKYPLCFLCRLRRAMEQGLPVSEVSPYHFKEAPGIGSNNGAIVLMNSQPHPNAARVFINWYLSRDGQIAFRQANNTVEDETTTSLREDLPLNVVPEAARRRKDVDYIEISRHDWMEWKPVGDLINAARQKSGK
;
A
#
# COMPACT_ATOMS: atom_id res chain seq x y z
N MET A 1 -7.91 5.04 8.19
CA MET A 1 -6.96 4.69 9.27
C MET A 1 -7.19 5.47 10.56
N TYR A 2 -7.44 6.79 10.55
CA TYR A 2 -7.47 7.62 11.77
C TYR A 2 -8.47 7.13 12.84
N HIS A 3 -9.65 6.65 12.44
CA HIS A 3 -10.66 6.14 13.39
C HIS A 3 -10.49 4.66 13.76
N HIS A 4 -9.44 3.98 13.31
CA HIS A 4 -9.25 2.56 13.60
C HIS A 4 -8.88 2.35 15.08
N PRO A 5 -9.57 1.48 15.84
CA PRO A 5 -9.33 1.32 17.28
C PRO A 5 -7.89 0.94 17.64
N GLN A 6 -7.22 0.19 16.78
CA GLN A 6 -5.85 -0.30 17.01
C GLN A 6 -4.76 0.62 16.41
N ILE A 7 -5.09 1.41 15.39
CA ILE A 7 -4.11 2.19 14.61
C ILE A 7 -4.55 3.66 14.45
N GLY A 8 -5.26 4.15 15.47
CA GLY A 8 -5.90 5.45 15.50
C GLY A 8 -5.00 6.58 16.02
N PRO A 9 -5.57 7.64 16.61
CA PRO A 9 -4.84 8.89 16.85
C PRO A 9 -3.63 8.69 17.78
N LYS A 10 -3.78 7.91 18.86
CA LYS A 10 -2.69 7.63 19.80
C LYS A 10 -1.48 6.94 19.16
N PHE A 11 -1.71 6.04 18.20
CA PHE A 11 -0.63 5.39 17.48
C PHE A 11 0.09 6.40 16.58
N LEU A 12 -0.69 7.19 15.83
CA LEU A 12 -0.16 8.21 14.93
C LEU A 12 0.63 9.31 15.68
N GLU A 13 0.14 9.75 16.83
CA GLU A 13 0.82 10.73 17.69
C GLU A 13 2.18 10.21 18.14
N ARG A 14 2.26 8.96 18.59
CA ARG A 14 3.53 8.33 18.97
C ARG A 14 4.44 8.15 17.77
N PHE A 15 3.90 7.62 16.67
CA PHE A 15 4.67 7.31 15.47
C PHE A 15 5.27 8.55 14.82
N TYR A 16 4.51 9.62 14.67
CA TYR A 16 4.99 10.85 14.03
C TYR A 16 5.61 11.84 15.02
N GLY A 17 5.17 11.85 16.27
CA GLY A 17 5.57 12.84 17.28
C GLY A 17 6.68 12.39 18.23
N ASP A 18 6.63 11.15 18.71
CA ASP A 18 7.60 10.65 19.69
C ASP A 18 8.77 9.89 19.02
N MET A 19 8.54 9.25 17.88
CA MET A 19 9.61 8.57 17.15
C MET A 19 10.42 9.56 16.31
N GLU A 20 11.74 9.39 16.30
CA GLU A 20 12.67 10.19 15.50
C GLU A 20 12.69 9.75 14.02
N LEU A 21 11.59 9.97 13.31
CA LEU A 21 11.48 9.61 11.90
C LEU A 21 12.49 10.41 11.04
N THR A 22 13.11 9.71 10.09
CA THR A 22 13.87 10.33 9.00
C THR A 22 13.11 10.13 7.70
N TYR A 23 12.79 11.23 7.03
CA TYR A 23 12.10 11.20 5.74
C TYR A 23 13.11 11.17 4.59
N PHE A 24 12.75 10.49 3.51
CA PHE A 24 13.48 10.48 2.24
C PHE A 24 12.49 10.70 1.10
N SER A 25 12.95 11.33 0.02
CA SER A 25 12.13 11.58 -1.18
C SER A 25 12.37 10.56 -2.29
N ASP A 26 13.45 9.78 -2.19
CA ASP A 26 13.81 8.72 -3.15
C ASP A 26 13.84 7.36 -2.46
N PHE A 27 13.06 6.40 -2.95
CA PHE A 27 13.01 5.02 -2.45
C PHE A 27 14.37 4.32 -2.47
N ARG A 28 15.25 4.68 -3.41
CA ARG A 28 16.62 4.16 -3.48
C ARG A 28 17.42 4.58 -2.26
N GLN A 29 17.34 5.86 -1.87
CA GLN A 29 18.04 6.37 -0.70
C GLN A 29 17.62 5.64 0.58
N GLY A 30 16.33 5.41 0.78
CA GLY A 30 15.84 4.63 1.92
C GLY A 30 16.42 3.20 1.94
N THR A 31 16.46 2.57 0.77
CA THR A 31 16.99 1.19 0.63
C THR A 31 18.50 1.14 0.88
N ASP A 32 19.26 2.10 0.34
CA ASP A 32 20.70 2.22 0.56
C ASP A 32 21.03 2.44 2.04
N TRP A 33 20.25 3.28 2.73
CA TRP A 33 20.42 3.51 4.16
C TRP A 33 20.08 2.28 5.02
N LEU A 34 19.06 1.51 4.64
CA LEU A 34 18.74 0.25 5.31
C LEU A 34 19.86 -0.77 5.09
N ALA A 35 20.25 -1.00 3.84
CA ALA A 35 21.28 -1.98 3.48
C ALA A 35 22.66 -1.62 4.06
N GLY A 36 22.98 -0.34 4.13
CA GLY A 36 24.20 0.17 4.76
C GLY A 36 24.16 0.22 6.30
N GLY A 37 23.04 -0.17 6.92
CA GLY A 37 22.90 -0.21 8.38
C GLY A 37 22.75 1.15 9.06
N LYS A 38 22.51 2.23 8.30
CA LYS A 38 22.26 3.57 8.86
C LYS A 38 20.96 3.62 9.66
N TYR A 39 19.92 2.92 9.18
CA TYR A 39 18.66 2.73 9.89
C TYR A 39 18.30 1.25 9.94
N PRO A 40 17.79 0.73 11.07
CA PRO A 40 17.43 -0.68 11.20
C PRO A 40 16.06 -1.03 10.59
N LEU A 41 15.22 -0.02 10.35
CA LEU A 41 13.88 -0.17 9.79
C LEU A 41 13.66 0.88 8.71
N CYS A 42 12.99 0.47 7.64
CA CYS A 42 12.51 1.38 6.61
C CYS A 42 11.06 1.07 6.27
N PHE A 43 10.22 2.11 6.30
CA PHE A 43 8.86 2.05 5.80
C PHE A 43 8.84 2.49 4.33
N LEU A 44 8.02 1.83 3.51
CA LEU A 44 7.84 2.14 2.09
C LEU A 44 9.10 1.97 1.21
N CYS A 45 10.14 1.28 1.69
CA CYS A 45 11.31 0.95 0.88
C CYS A 45 10.99 -0.10 -0.20
N ARG A 46 11.77 -0.11 -1.30
CA ARG A 46 11.70 -1.12 -2.36
C ARG A 46 12.90 -2.07 -2.26
N LEU A 47 12.70 -3.25 -1.67
CA LEU A 47 13.81 -4.13 -1.29
C LEU A 47 14.16 -5.21 -2.31
N ARG A 48 13.29 -5.53 -3.28
CA ARG A 48 13.49 -6.67 -4.20
C ARG A 48 14.88 -6.70 -4.84
N ARG A 49 15.29 -5.60 -5.49
CA ARG A 49 16.61 -5.54 -6.15
C ARG A 49 17.77 -5.68 -5.15
N ALA A 50 17.64 -5.10 -3.96
CA ALA A 50 18.65 -5.21 -2.92
C ALA A 50 18.78 -6.67 -2.44
N MET A 51 17.65 -7.36 -2.26
CA MET A 51 17.63 -8.79 -1.93
C MET A 51 18.22 -9.65 -3.05
N GLU A 52 17.89 -9.39 -4.32
CA GLU A 52 18.46 -10.08 -5.49
C GLU A 52 19.99 -9.89 -5.59
N GLN A 53 20.50 -8.75 -5.13
CA GLN A 53 21.93 -8.44 -5.04
C GLN A 53 22.61 -9.07 -3.82
N GLY A 54 21.88 -9.74 -2.94
CA GLY A 54 22.41 -10.33 -1.71
C GLY A 54 22.74 -9.31 -0.61
N LEU A 55 22.17 -8.10 -0.67
CA LEU A 55 22.31 -7.12 0.42
C LEU A 55 21.59 -7.63 1.68
N PRO A 56 22.08 -7.29 2.88
CA PRO A 56 21.55 -7.81 4.15
C PRO A 56 20.25 -7.12 4.56
N VAL A 57 19.23 -7.20 3.70
CA VAL A 57 17.90 -6.62 3.92
C VAL A 57 16.84 -7.71 3.78
N SER A 58 15.72 -7.53 4.47
CA SER A 58 14.57 -8.43 4.37
C SER A 58 13.28 -7.66 4.60
N GLU A 59 12.21 -8.14 3.99
CA GLU A 59 10.86 -7.63 4.23
C GLU A 59 10.21 -8.41 5.38
N VAL A 60 9.57 -7.68 6.30
CA VAL A 60 8.79 -8.30 7.36
C VAL A 60 7.41 -8.60 6.83
N SER A 61 7.03 -9.88 6.81
CA SER A 61 5.67 -10.30 6.43
C SER A 61 4.62 -9.51 7.23
N PRO A 62 3.59 -8.95 6.57
CA PRO A 62 2.56 -8.19 7.26
C PRO A 62 1.73 -9.08 8.20
N TYR A 63 1.81 -10.41 8.05
CA TYR A 63 1.16 -11.37 8.94
C TYR A 63 1.93 -11.64 10.25
N HIS A 64 3.10 -11.04 10.46
CA HIS A 64 3.84 -11.11 11.73
C HIS A 64 3.42 -10.02 12.73
N PHE A 65 2.60 -9.05 12.31
CA PHE A 65 2.07 -8.01 13.18
C PHE A 65 0.82 -8.50 13.93
N LYS A 66 0.55 -7.89 15.08
CA LYS A 66 -0.65 -8.20 15.89
C LYS A 66 -1.91 -7.67 15.22
N GLU A 67 -1.79 -6.52 14.58
CA GLU A 67 -2.81 -5.88 13.77
C GLU A 67 -2.99 -6.63 12.46
N ALA A 68 -4.24 -6.72 11.98
CA ALA A 68 -4.49 -7.36 10.70
C ALA A 68 -3.88 -6.55 9.53
N PRO A 69 -3.38 -7.24 8.49
CA PRO A 69 -2.85 -6.58 7.32
C PRO A 69 -3.90 -5.71 6.62
N GLY A 70 -3.44 -4.58 6.09
CA GLY A 70 -4.26 -3.69 5.28
C GLY A 70 -4.51 -4.24 3.87
N ILE A 71 -5.71 -4.05 3.35
CA ILE A 71 -6.06 -4.26 1.95
C ILE A 71 -6.68 -2.98 1.37
N GLY A 72 -6.31 -2.60 0.15
CA GLY A 72 -6.86 -1.44 -0.51
C GLY A 72 -6.42 -1.31 -1.96
N SER A 73 -6.77 -0.18 -2.57
CA SER A 73 -6.41 0.14 -3.94
C SER A 73 -4.91 0.51 -4.03
N ASN A 74 -4.03 -0.47 -4.25
CA ASN A 74 -2.60 -0.24 -4.43
C ASN A 74 -2.28 0.33 -5.83
N ASN A 75 -2.34 -0.50 -6.88
CA ASN A 75 -1.94 -0.15 -8.25
C ASN A 75 -3.04 0.47 -9.12
N GLY A 76 -3.93 1.24 -8.49
CA GLY A 76 -4.84 2.14 -9.20
C GLY A 76 -6.32 1.95 -8.90
N ALA A 77 -7.04 3.04 -9.09
CA ALA A 77 -8.48 3.10 -9.01
C ALA A 77 -9.04 3.51 -10.38
N ILE A 78 -10.24 3.04 -10.71
CA ILE A 78 -11.01 3.54 -11.85
C ILE A 78 -12.04 4.54 -11.35
N VAL A 79 -12.11 5.71 -12.00
CA VAL A 79 -13.05 6.77 -11.63
C VAL A 79 -13.87 7.14 -12.86
N LEU A 80 -15.19 7.26 -12.68
CA LEU A 80 -16.10 7.77 -13.69
C LEU A 80 -16.31 9.27 -13.48
N MET A 81 -15.83 10.07 -14.44
CA MET A 81 -16.02 11.51 -14.41
C MET A 81 -17.48 11.90 -14.69
N ASN A 82 -17.94 12.98 -14.07
CA ASN A 82 -19.20 13.61 -14.43
C ASN A 82 -19.16 14.14 -15.87
N SER A 83 -20.33 14.32 -16.48
CA SER A 83 -20.47 14.88 -17.84
C SER A 83 -19.67 14.12 -18.92
N GLN A 84 -19.51 12.81 -18.75
CA GLN A 84 -18.76 12.01 -19.71
C GLN A 84 -19.47 11.97 -21.09
N PRO A 85 -18.74 12.10 -22.21
CA PRO A 85 -19.32 12.28 -23.55
C PRO A 85 -19.98 11.02 -24.11
N HIS A 86 -19.67 9.82 -23.57
CA HIS A 86 -20.10 8.53 -24.13
C HIS A 86 -20.55 7.53 -23.03
N PRO A 87 -21.75 7.69 -22.44
CA PRO A 87 -22.18 6.94 -21.24
C PRO A 87 -22.13 5.43 -21.39
N ASN A 88 -22.51 4.96 -22.56
CA ASN A 88 -22.55 3.53 -22.85
C ASN A 88 -21.14 2.96 -22.99
N ALA A 89 -20.20 3.71 -23.59
CA ALA A 89 -18.81 3.27 -23.71
C ALA A 89 -18.13 3.18 -22.34
N ALA A 90 -18.32 4.19 -21.48
CA ALA A 90 -17.81 4.16 -20.11
C ALA A 90 -18.34 2.95 -19.33
N ARG A 91 -19.64 2.65 -19.45
CA ARG A 91 -20.25 1.48 -18.83
C ARG A 91 -19.63 0.17 -19.32
N VAL A 92 -19.48 0.00 -20.63
CA VAL A 92 -18.86 -1.19 -21.23
C VAL A 92 -17.44 -1.36 -20.73
N PHE A 93 -16.64 -0.29 -20.72
CA PHE A 93 -15.26 -0.33 -20.26
C PHE A 93 -15.15 -0.70 -18.77
N ILE A 94 -15.94 -0.07 -17.90
CA ILE A 94 -15.92 -0.36 -16.45
C ILE A 94 -16.32 -1.82 -16.19
N ASN A 95 -17.40 -2.29 -16.82
CA ASN A 95 -17.84 -3.67 -16.67
C ASN A 95 -16.78 -4.67 -17.14
N TRP A 96 -16.14 -4.39 -18.28
CA TRP A 96 -15.03 -5.21 -18.77
C TRP A 96 -13.82 -5.15 -17.82
N TYR A 97 -13.41 -3.97 -17.38
CA TYR A 97 -12.25 -3.77 -16.49
C TYR A 97 -12.40 -4.53 -15.17
N LEU A 98 -13.60 -4.52 -14.58
CA LEU A 98 -13.90 -5.22 -13.32
C LEU A 98 -14.25 -6.71 -13.53
N SER A 99 -14.40 -7.16 -14.78
CA SER A 99 -14.58 -8.57 -15.10
C SER A 99 -13.33 -9.38 -14.80
N ARG A 100 -13.47 -10.71 -14.79
CA ARG A 100 -12.35 -11.64 -14.62
C ARG A 100 -11.29 -11.42 -15.71
N ASP A 101 -11.72 -11.34 -16.97
CA ASP A 101 -10.81 -11.22 -18.11
C ASP A 101 -10.12 -9.85 -18.14
N GLY A 102 -10.84 -8.78 -17.81
CA GLY A 102 -10.25 -7.44 -17.71
C GLY A 102 -9.21 -7.34 -16.59
N GLN A 103 -9.46 -7.96 -15.44
CA GLN A 103 -8.49 -8.01 -14.34
C GLN A 103 -7.26 -8.87 -14.67
N ILE A 104 -7.43 -9.97 -15.40
CA ILE A 104 -6.31 -10.78 -15.93
C ILE A 104 -5.47 -9.94 -16.89
N ALA A 105 -6.12 -9.30 -17.88
CA ALA A 105 -5.45 -8.48 -18.88
C ALA A 105 -4.71 -7.29 -18.26
N PHE A 106 -5.34 -6.58 -17.32
CA PHE A 106 -4.73 -5.46 -16.60
C PHE A 106 -3.50 -5.90 -15.82
N ARG A 107 -3.59 -7.02 -15.10
CA ARG A 107 -2.42 -7.54 -14.36
C ARG A 107 -1.30 -7.92 -15.32
N GLN A 108 -1.58 -8.63 -16.40
CA GLN A 108 -0.55 -9.05 -17.35
C GLN A 108 0.15 -7.85 -18.00
N ALA A 109 -0.60 -6.79 -18.32
CA ALA A 109 -0.05 -5.56 -18.89
C ALA A 109 0.76 -4.73 -17.88
N ASN A 110 0.32 -4.69 -16.61
CA ASN A 110 0.94 -3.88 -15.55
C ASN A 110 1.88 -4.66 -14.64
N ASN A 111 2.26 -5.89 -15.00
CA ASN A 111 3.15 -6.70 -14.18
C ASN A 111 4.57 -6.13 -14.25
N THR A 112 4.86 -5.13 -13.42
CA THR A 112 6.23 -4.72 -13.20
C THR A 112 6.88 -5.79 -12.34
N VAL A 113 8.02 -6.31 -12.79
CA VAL A 113 8.85 -7.27 -12.02
C VAL A 113 9.14 -6.78 -10.59
N GLU A 114 8.93 -5.48 -10.33
CA GLU A 114 9.14 -4.81 -9.05
C GLU A 114 8.06 -5.03 -7.98
N ASP A 115 6.84 -5.42 -8.35
CA ASP A 115 5.71 -5.46 -7.42
C ASP A 115 4.91 -6.75 -7.56
N GLU A 116 5.35 -7.78 -6.84
CA GLU A 116 4.67 -9.08 -6.76
C GLU A 116 3.50 -9.07 -5.77
N THR A 117 3.30 -7.97 -5.03
CA THR A 117 2.28 -7.86 -3.97
C THR A 117 0.94 -7.36 -4.50
N THR A 118 0.93 -6.77 -5.69
CA THR A 118 -0.29 -6.27 -6.30
C THR A 118 -1.19 -7.41 -6.79
N THR A 119 -2.46 -7.32 -6.41
CA THR A 119 -3.48 -8.29 -6.78
C THR A 119 -4.82 -7.63 -7.08
N SER A 120 -5.73 -8.42 -7.66
CA SER A 120 -7.13 -8.00 -7.82
C SER A 120 -7.90 -8.27 -6.53
N LEU A 121 -8.93 -7.47 -6.25
CA LEU A 121 -9.91 -7.79 -5.22
C LEU A 121 -10.81 -8.98 -5.61
N ARG A 122 -10.73 -9.47 -6.84
CA ARG A 122 -11.37 -10.72 -7.27
C ARG A 122 -10.66 -11.94 -6.68
N GLU A 123 -11.44 -12.90 -6.19
CA GLU A 123 -10.95 -14.17 -5.63
C GLU A 123 -10.91 -15.31 -6.65
N ASP A 124 -11.50 -15.14 -7.83
CA ASP A 124 -11.65 -16.15 -8.87
C ASP A 124 -10.57 -16.07 -9.96
N LEU A 125 -9.51 -15.30 -9.72
CA LEU A 125 -8.37 -15.24 -10.62
C LEU A 125 -7.53 -16.53 -10.56
N PRO A 126 -7.03 -17.02 -11.71
CA PRO A 126 -6.11 -18.15 -11.75
C PRO A 126 -4.84 -17.94 -10.91
N LEU A 127 -4.35 -18.98 -10.24
CA LEU A 127 -3.14 -18.93 -9.41
C LEU A 127 -1.85 -18.66 -10.20
N ASN A 128 -1.81 -18.99 -11.49
CA ASN A 128 -0.69 -18.64 -12.38
C ASN A 128 -0.68 -17.15 -12.75
N VAL A 129 -1.80 -16.45 -12.56
CA VAL A 129 -1.91 -15.02 -12.75
C VAL A 129 -1.58 -14.29 -11.44
N VAL A 130 -1.86 -14.89 -10.27
CA VAL A 130 -1.61 -14.29 -8.95
C VAL A 130 -0.35 -14.86 -8.27
N PRO A 131 0.76 -14.10 -8.18
CA PRO A 131 1.97 -14.52 -7.44
C PRO A 131 1.62 -14.91 -6.00
N GLU A 132 2.38 -15.84 -5.42
CA GLU A 132 2.12 -16.36 -4.08
C GLU A 132 2.11 -15.24 -3.02
N ALA A 133 3.06 -14.31 -3.10
CA ALA A 133 3.15 -13.14 -2.22
C ALA A 133 1.90 -12.23 -2.27
N ALA A 134 1.17 -12.23 -3.38
CA ALA A 134 -0.05 -11.44 -3.59
C ALA A 134 -1.35 -12.17 -3.21
N ARG A 135 -1.27 -13.45 -2.78
CA ARG A 135 -2.47 -14.26 -2.49
C ARG A 135 -3.01 -13.91 -1.11
N ARG A 136 -4.31 -13.63 -1.06
CA ARG A 136 -5.01 -13.39 0.21
C ARG A 136 -5.23 -14.70 0.96
N ARG A 137 -5.03 -14.62 2.27
CA ARG A 137 -5.31 -15.67 3.25
C ARG A 137 -6.79 -15.61 3.62
N LYS A 138 -7.48 -16.74 3.57
CA LYS A 138 -8.92 -16.83 3.89
C LYS A 138 -9.22 -16.74 5.39
N ASP A 139 -8.21 -16.99 6.22
CA ASP A 139 -8.29 -16.98 7.68
C ASP A 139 -7.99 -15.60 8.30
N VAL A 140 -7.86 -14.56 7.47
CA VAL A 140 -7.50 -13.20 7.91
C VAL A 140 -8.62 -12.24 7.58
N ASP A 141 -9.06 -11.48 8.59
CA ASP A 141 -9.98 -10.36 8.41
C ASP A 141 -9.16 -9.08 8.13
N TYR A 142 -9.07 -8.71 6.85
CA TYR A 142 -8.22 -7.61 6.40
C TYR A 142 -8.80 -6.24 6.75
N ILE A 143 -7.94 -5.30 7.10
CA ILE A 143 -8.34 -3.90 7.31
C ILE A 143 -8.50 -3.25 5.93
N GLU A 144 -9.72 -2.88 5.53
CA GLU A 144 -9.92 -2.06 4.34
C GLU A 144 -9.36 -0.65 4.56
N ILE A 145 -8.14 -0.39 4.06
CA ILE A 145 -7.44 0.87 4.33
C ILE A 145 -8.05 2.05 3.58
N SER A 146 -8.77 1.76 2.48
CA SER A 146 -9.44 2.74 1.62
C SER A 146 -10.87 3.07 2.06
N ARG A 147 -11.32 2.54 3.20
CA ARG A 147 -12.70 2.70 3.67
C ARG A 147 -12.98 4.17 4.02
N HIS A 148 -14.04 4.72 3.43
CA HIS A 148 -14.30 6.17 3.44
C HIS A 148 -14.58 6.72 4.85
N ASP A 149 -15.15 5.91 5.75
CA ASP A 149 -15.49 6.26 7.13
C ASP A 149 -14.27 6.24 8.06
N TRP A 150 -13.13 5.68 7.60
CA TRP A 150 -11.89 5.64 8.36
C TRP A 150 -10.85 6.64 7.86
N MET A 151 -11.03 7.22 6.68
CA MET A 151 -10.08 8.11 6.02
C MET A 151 -10.44 9.59 6.18
N GLU A 152 -10.13 10.15 7.34
CA GLU A 152 -10.06 11.61 7.49
C GLU A 152 -8.59 12.06 7.45
N TRP A 153 -8.19 12.70 6.35
CA TRP A 153 -6.80 13.14 6.15
C TRP A 153 -6.45 14.41 6.91
N LYS A 154 -7.42 15.29 7.15
CA LYS A 154 -7.16 16.57 7.81
C LYS A 154 -6.58 16.38 9.22
N PRO A 155 -7.17 15.57 10.12
CA PRO A 155 -6.59 15.32 11.44
C PRO A 155 -5.18 14.70 11.38
N VAL A 156 -4.93 13.82 10.40
CA VAL A 156 -3.61 13.20 10.19
C VAL A 156 -2.59 14.25 9.78
N GLY A 157 -2.94 15.13 8.84
CA GLY A 157 -2.08 16.22 8.38
C GLY A 157 -1.75 17.21 9.50
N ASP A 158 -2.75 17.62 10.28
CA ASP A 158 -2.57 18.54 11.41
C ASP A 158 -1.62 17.94 12.46
N LEU A 159 -1.76 16.65 12.76
CA LEU A 159 -0.89 15.91 13.67
C LEU A 159 0.56 15.84 13.16
N ILE A 160 0.77 15.50 11.88
CA ILE A 160 2.11 15.44 11.28
C ILE A 160 2.77 16.81 11.32
N ASN A 161 2.02 17.87 11.00
CA ASN A 161 2.55 19.24 11.02
C ASN A 161 2.96 19.68 12.44
N ALA A 162 2.13 19.39 13.44
CA ALA A 162 2.46 19.67 14.84
C ALA A 162 3.71 18.93 15.31
N ALA A 163 3.85 17.65 14.94
CA ALA A 163 5.02 16.84 15.26
C ALA A 163 6.32 17.37 14.61
N ARG A 164 6.22 17.83 13.35
CA ARG A 164 7.35 18.44 12.62
C ARG A 164 7.82 19.75 13.27
N GLN A 165 6.89 20.62 13.64
CA GLN A 165 7.21 21.86 14.35
C GLN A 165 7.91 21.60 15.68
N LYS A 166 7.47 20.58 16.44
CA LYS A 166 8.08 20.21 17.72
C LYS A 166 9.50 19.63 17.57
N SER A 167 9.77 18.93 16.46
CA SER A 167 11.07 18.29 16.18
C SER A 167 12.06 19.17 15.39
N GLY A 168 11.63 20.35 14.93
CA GLY A 168 12.48 21.28 14.16
C GLY A 168 12.82 20.80 12.74
N LYS A 169 11.98 19.92 12.15
CA LYS A 169 12.16 19.27 10.85
C LYS A 169 11.05 19.60 9.83
#